data_AF-A0A2N2SXM4-F1
#
_entry.id   AF-A0A2N2SXM4-F1
#
_cell.length_a   1.000
_cell.length_b   1.000
_cell.length_c   1.000
_cell.angle_alpha   90.00
_cell.angle_beta   90.00
_cell.angle_gamma   90.00
#
_symmetry.space_group_name_H-M   'P 1'
#
loop_
_entity.id
_entity.type
_entity.pdbx_description
1 polymer ?
#
loop_
_entity_poly.entity_id
_entity_poly.type
_entity_poly.pdbx_seq_one_letter_code
_entity_poly.pdbx_strand_id
1 'polypeptide(L)'
;TTLNRQGNDIGSQYRSVIFVNDDEQLHVALALIEELGEARIYPHAIVTRVERSVPFWPAEVEHHEYYANHSDQPYCQYVVAPKVSKFREKFASRRRRDG
;
A
#
# COMPACT_ATOMS: atom_id res chain seq x y z
N THR A 1 -7.95 -7.16 -1.61
CA THR A 1 -8.86 -8.25 -2.03
C THR A 1 -9.41 -8.04 -3.43
N THR A 2 -9.39 -6.82 -3.98
CA THR A 2 -9.82 -6.53 -5.36
C THR A 2 -8.68 -6.74 -6.36
N LEU A 3 -8.87 -7.62 -7.34
CA LEU A 3 -7.87 -7.92 -8.37
C LEU A 3 -7.75 -6.74 -9.35
N ASN A 4 -6.51 -6.30 -9.63
CA ASN A 4 -6.20 -5.22 -10.60
C ASN A 4 -7.03 -3.93 -10.42
N ARG A 5 -7.32 -3.57 -9.16
CA ARG A 5 -8.16 -2.42 -8.82
C ARG A 5 -7.89 -1.93 -7.41
N GLN A 6 -7.85 -0.61 -7.24
CA GLN A 6 -7.88 0.06 -5.94
C GLN A 6 -8.93 1.17 -5.95
N GLY A 7 -10.08 0.93 -5.30
CA GLY A 7 -11.18 1.89 -5.32
C GLY A 7 -11.68 2.14 -6.75
N ASN A 8 -11.58 3.38 -7.23
CA ASN A 8 -11.97 3.75 -8.59
C ASN A 8 -10.86 3.57 -9.63
N ASP A 9 -9.63 3.30 -9.20
CA ASP A 9 -8.48 3.09 -10.08
C ASP A 9 -8.46 1.64 -10.57
N ILE A 10 -8.66 1.41 -11.87
CA ILE A 10 -8.84 0.08 -12.49
C ILE A 10 -7.75 -0.18 -13.54
N GLY A 11 -7.11 -1.34 -13.44
CA GLY A 11 -6.04 -1.77 -14.35
C GLY A 11 -4.93 -2.54 -13.62
N SER A 12 -4.13 -3.30 -14.38
CA SER A 12 -3.03 -4.11 -13.82
C SER A 12 -1.92 -3.27 -13.17
N GLN A 13 -1.82 -1.99 -13.52
CA GLN A 13 -0.95 -1.01 -12.88
C GLN A 13 -1.37 -0.68 -11.44
N TYR A 14 -2.63 -0.97 -11.05
CA TYR A 14 -3.15 -0.77 -9.69
C TYR A 14 -3.30 -2.08 -8.91
N ARG A 15 -2.63 -3.16 -9.35
CA ARG A 15 -2.66 -4.45 -8.64
C ARG A 15 -1.92 -4.36 -7.31
N SER A 16 -2.39 -5.11 -6.31
CA SER A 16 -1.66 -5.27 -5.05
C SER A 16 -0.53 -6.28 -5.19
N VAL A 17 0.68 -5.87 -4.84
CA VAL A 17 1.89 -6.72 -4.87
C VAL A 17 2.85 -6.30 -3.76
N ILE A 18 3.56 -7.27 -3.19
CA ILE A 18 4.72 -7.10 -2.32
C ILE A 18 5.92 -7.61 -3.10
N PHE A 19 6.91 -6.75 -3.33
CA PHE A 19 8.19 -7.14 -3.90
C PHE A 19 9.18 -7.42 -2.76
N VAL A 20 9.77 -8.61 -2.76
CA VAL A 20 10.69 -9.07 -1.70
C VAL A 20 12.11 -9.19 -2.22
N ASN A 21 13.08 -8.76 -1.41
CA ASN A 21 14.50 -8.77 -1.77
C ASN A 21 15.21 -10.07 -1.36
N ASP A 22 14.66 -10.79 -0.38
CA ASP A 22 15.26 -11.98 0.22
C ASP A 22 14.19 -12.99 0.66
N ASP A 23 14.65 -14.16 1.14
CA ASP A 23 13.80 -15.28 1.54
C ASP A 23 13.07 -15.02 2.86
N GLU A 24 13.66 -14.22 3.74
CA GLU A 24 13.06 -13.84 5.02
C GLU A 24 11.81 -12.98 4.76
N GLN A 25 11.94 -11.96 3.91
CA GLN A 25 10.81 -11.12 3.49
C GLN A 25 9.73 -11.93 2.76
N LEU A 26 10.14 -12.89 1.92
CA LEU A 26 9.20 -13.81 1.25
C LEU A 26 8.38 -14.59 2.27
N HIS A 27 9.06 -15.22 3.25
CA HIS A 27 8.40 -16.02 4.27
C HIS A 27 7.47 -15.18 5.14
N VAL A 28 7.93 -14.01 5.62
CA VAL A 28 7.13 -13.10 6.44
C VAL A 28 5.88 -12.62 5.69
N ALA A 29 6.02 -12.23 4.41
CA ALA A 29 4.88 -11.76 3.63
C ALA A 29 3.83 -12.86 3.41
N LEU A 30 4.26 -14.08 3.08
CA LEU A 30 3.35 -15.22 2.88
C LEU A 30 2.65 -15.64 4.18
N ALA A 31 3.41 -15.76 5.27
CA ALA A 31 2.85 -16.12 6.58
C ALA A 31 1.81 -15.11 7.05
N LEU A 32 2.06 -13.81 6.86
CA LEU A 32 1.09 -12.77 7.23
C LEU A 32 -0.18 -12.81 6.37
N ILE A 33 -0.06 -13.12 5.07
CA ILE A 33 -1.23 -13.28 4.20
C ILE A 33 -2.09 -14.47 4.67
N GLU A 34 -1.45 -15.58 5.04
CA GLU A 34 -2.10 -16.77 5.58
C GLU A 34 -2.79 -16.46 6.91
N GLU A 35 -2.09 -15.88 7.88
CA GLU A 35 -2.63 -15.49 9.19
C GLU A 35 -3.87 -14.59 9.06
N LEU A 36 -3.80 -13.57 8.19
CA LEU A 36 -4.94 -12.66 7.96
C LEU A 36 -6.12 -13.35 7.27
N GLY A 37 -5.83 -14.36 6.43
CA GLY A 37 -6.83 -15.19 5.77
C GLY A 37 -7.55 -16.11 6.75
N GLU A 38 -6.81 -16.82 7.61
CA GLU A 38 -7.33 -17.68 8.66
C GLU A 38 -8.17 -16.90 9.68
N ALA A 39 -7.67 -15.73 10.09
CA ALA A 39 -8.38 -14.82 10.99
C ALA A 39 -9.61 -14.14 10.36
N ARG A 40 -9.84 -14.33 9.05
CA ARG A 40 -10.96 -13.75 8.29
C ARG A 40 -11.12 -12.25 8.49
N ILE A 41 -9.98 -11.53 8.56
CA ILE A 41 -9.96 -10.08 8.77
C ILE A 41 -10.65 -9.33 7.62
N TYR A 42 -10.62 -9.91 6.42
CA TYR A 42 -11.25 -9.35 5.23
C TYR A 42 -12.46 -10.19 4.78
N PRO A 43 -13.50 -9.56 4.21
CA PRO A 43 -14.69 -10.27 3.74
C PRO A 43 -14.44 -11.16 2.50
N HIS A 44 -13.31 -10.95 1.82
CA HIS A 44 -12.91 -11.69 0.63
C HIS A 44 -11.44 -12.07 0.72
N ALA A 45 -11.03 -13.08 -0.03
CA ALA A 45 -9.64 -13.53 -0.08
C ALA A 45 -8.68 -12.39 -0.45
N ILE A 46 -7.50 -12.41 0.18
CA ILE A 46 -6.40 -11.52 -0.18
C ILE A 46 -5.87 -11.96 -1.55
N VAL A 47 -5.76 -11.01 -2.48
CA VAL A 47 -5.27 -11.24 -3.87
C VAL A 47 -3.89 -10.62 -4.09
N THR A 48 -3.25 -10.16 -3.01
CA THR A 48 -1.92 -9.56 -3.04
C THR A 48 -0.91 -10.59 -3.50
N ARG A 49 -0.14 -10.26 -4.53
CA ARG A 49 0.96 -11.11 -5.00
C ARG A 49 2.20 -10.89 -4.15
N VAL A 50 3.02 -11.94 -4.01
CA VAL A 50 4.37 -11.84 -3.45
C VAL A 50 5.34 -12.27 -4.54
N GLU A 51 6.17 -11.34 -5.01
CA GLU A 51 7.06 -11.53 -6.15
C GLU A 51 8.48 -11.10 -5.76
N ARG A 52 9.51 -11.70 -6.37
CA ARG A 52 10.89 -11.22 -6.18
C ARG A 52 11.02 -9.80 -6.72
N SER A 53 11.88 -9.01 -6.08
CA SER A 53 12.25 -7.68 -6.56
C SER A 53 12.72 -7.74 -8.01
N VAL A 54 12.10 -6.93 -8.85
CA VAL A 54 12.49 -6.66 -10.24
C VAL A 54 13.12 -5.27 -10.31
N PRO A 55 13.76 -4.89 -11.44
CA PRO A 55 14.22 -3.51 -11.62
C PRO A 55 13.10 -2.50 -11.31
N PHE A 56 13.39 -1.56 -10.42
CA PHE A 56 12.50 -0.47 -10.07
C PHE A 56 12.87 0.75 -10.89
N TRP A 57 11.91 1.27 -11.66
CA TRP A 57 12.07 2.47 -12.45
C TRP A 57 11.46 3.64 -11.68
N PRO A 58 12.25 4.62 -11.22
CA PRO A 58 11.72 5.80 -10.56
C PRO A 58 10.71 6.51 -11.45
N ALA A 59 9.59 6.94 -10.87
CA ALA A 59 8.65 7.82 -11.56
C ALA A 59 9.30 9.19 -11.82
N GLU A 60 8.70 9.94 -12.73
CA GLU A 60 9.08 11.31 -13.06
C GLU A 60 9.04 12.22 -11.81
N VAL A 61 9.85 13.27 -11.80
CA VAL A 61 10.09 14.11 -10.60
C VAL A 61 8.81 14.80 -10.13
N GLU A 62 7.91 15.16 -11.04
CA GLU A 62 6.60 15.73 -10.74
C GLU A 62 5.70 14.81 -9.89
N HIS A 63 5.96 13.49 -9.89
CA HIS A 63 5.24 12.53 -9.06
C HIS A 63 5.84 12.38 -7.66
N HIS A 64 7.02 12.95 -7.41
CA HIS A 64 7.66 12.90 -6.09
C HIS A 64 6.97 13.90 -5.16
N GLU A 65 6.70 13.49 -3.93
CA GLU A 65 6.00 14.31 -2.93
C GLU A 65 4.64 14.87 -3.42
N TYR A 66 4.00 14.19 -4.38
CA TYR A 66 2.81 14.70 -5.09
C TYR A 66 1.71 15.20 -4.14
N TYR A 67 1.40 14.43 -3.09
CA TYR A 67 0.38 14.84 -2.12
C TYR A 67 0.78 16.08 -1.30
N ALA A 68 2.07 16.25 -0.98
CA ALA A 68 2.54 17.43 -0.26
C ALA A 68 2.47 18.68 -1.14
N ASN A 69 2.81 18.54 -2.43
CA ASN A 69 2.86 19.63 -3.40
C ASN A 69 1.49 20.00 -3.99
N HIS A 70 0.53 19.07 -3.98
CA HIS A 70 -0.78 19.24 -4.63
C HIS A 70 -1.93 18.82 -3.71
N SER A 71 -1.79 19.11 -2.41
CA SER A 71 -2.73 18.63 -1.40
C SER A 71 -4.18 19.06 -1.65
N ASP A 72 -4.39 20.23 -2.27
CA ASP A 72 -5.68 20.83 -2.61
C ASP A 72 -6.40 20.15 -3.78
N GLN A 73 -5.72 19.32 -4.58
CA GLN A 73 -6.37 18.63 -5.69
C GLN A 73 -7.48 17.69 -5.21
N PRO A 74 -8.60 17.59 -5.96
CA PRO A 74 -9.73 16.75 -5.55
C PRO A 74 -9.34 15.29 -5.27
N TYR A 75 -8.46 14.71 -6.08
CA TYR A 75 -7.96 13.34 -5.82
C TYR A 75 -7.24 13.25 -4.47
N CYS A 76 -6.37 14.20 -4.16
CA CYS A 76 -5.69 14.27 -2.87
C CYS A 76 -6.68 14.39 -1.71
N GLN A 77 -7.66 15.28 -1.82
CA GLN A 77 -8.65 15.54 -0.76
C GLN A 77 -9.57 14.33 -0.52
N TYR A 78 -10.10 13.72 -1.57
CA TYR A 78 -11.12 12.68 -1.44
C TYR A 78 -10.54 11.27 -1.32
N VAL A 79 -9.33 11.02 -1.83
CA VAL A 79 -8.75 9.66 -1.90
C VAL A 79 -7.54 9.50 -0.98
N VAL A 80 -6.64 10.49 -0.91
CA VAL A 80 -5.37 10.36 -0.18
C VAL A 80 -5.49 10.83 1.27
N ALA A 81 -6.07 12.01 1.51
CA ALA A 81 -6.17 12.60 2.84
C ALA A 81 -6.85 11.68 3.88
N PRO A 82 -7.97 10.99 3.57
CA PRO A 82 -8.60 10.07 4.52
C PRO A 82 -7.70 8.87 4.86
N LYS A 83 -6.91 8.38 3.90
CA LYS A 83 -5.95 7.28 4.13
C LYS A 83 -4.83 7.73 5.06
N VAL A 84 -4.31 8.94 4.86
CA VAL A 84 -3.26 9.53 5.70
C VAL A 84 -3.76 9.77 7.13
N SER A 85 -4.97 10.33 7.29
CA SER A 85 -5.59 10.53 8.62
C SER A 85 -5.75 9.21 9.35
N LYS A 86 -6.34 8.18 8.71
CA LYS A 86 -6.50 6.85 9.31
C LYS A 86 -5.16 6.22 9.70
N PHE A 87 -4.12 6.40 8.89
CA PHE A 87 -2.78 5.93 9.24
C PHE A 87 -2.23 6.66 10.47
N ARG A 88 -2.30 7.99 10.50
CA ARG A 88 -1.82 8.80 11.63
C ARG A 88 -2.53 8.47 12.94
N GLU A 89 -3.84 8.25 12.89
CA GLU A 89 -4.63 7.83 14.05
C GLU A 89 -4.22 6.44 14.53
N LYS A 90 -4.17 5.45 13.62
CA LYS A 90 -3.83 4.07 13.98
C LYS A 90 -2.42 3.91 14.55
N PHE A 91 -1.48 4.74 14.11
CA PHE A 91 -0.07 4.65 14.48
C PHE A 91 0.43 5.84 15.29
N ALA A 92 -0.46 6.62 15.91
CA ALA A 92 -0.11 7.81 16.68
C ALA A 92 0.97 7.54 17.74
N SER A 93 0.88 6.39 18.43
CA SER A 93 1.84 5.96 19.46
C SER A 93 3.20 5.50 18.92
N ARG A 94 3.33 5.28 17.60
CA ARG A 94 4.55 4.80 16.93
C ARG A 94 5.21 5.85 16.04
N ARG A 95 4.73 7.09 16.07
CA ARG A 95 5.41 8.19 15.36
C ARG A 95 6.80 8.36 15.96
N ARG A 96 7.82 8.41 15.10
CA ARG A 96 9.10 9.01 15.46
C ARG A 96 8.80 10.39 16.04
N ARG A 97 9.29 10.67 17.25
CA ARG A 97 9.37 12.04 17.73
C ARG A 97 10.34 12.71 16.79
N ASP A 98 9.86 13.69 16.04
CA ASP A 98 10.73 14.56 15.26
C ASP A 98 11.70 15.20 16.29
N GLY A 99 13.00 14.99 16.07
CA GLY A 99 14.08 15.58 16.87
C GLY A 99 14.49 16.90 16.27
#